data_AF-A0A1Q7C028-F1
#
_entry.id   AF-A0A1Q7C028-F1
#
_cell.length_a   1.000
_cell.length_b   1.000
_cell.length_c   1.000
_cell.angle_alpha   90.00
_cell.angle_beta   90.00
_cell.angle_gamma   90.00
#
_symmetry.space_group_name_H-M   'P 1'
#
loop_
_entity.id
_entity.type
_entity.pdbx_description
1 polymer ?
#
loop_
_entity_poly.entity_id
_entity_poly.type
_entity_poly.pdbx_seq_one_letter_code
_entity_poly.pdbx_strand_id
1 'polypeptide(L)'
;MPRFGRLLVLILAVYAVVIAFGSTPLAGLVRLFLLALVLILALRIRGGPGGRSAMSATGAAAALVAGVVAFVLGSGRLSVILVSGAVLLLAVAAMVMILLALWRRPAVDAQTVAGALTVYLLLALLFATLHQLFAALLGLPYLNGVPSVVDSARYLYFSVITLSTVGYGDLSPACDAARALAMAEALVGQLYLVAVVGAVVGNAAGARGLGIDPIRLLMRHADAGDRHAWAGPDGWRPLSDRGRTQALDVVDRLAGLPVLRVLSSPSLRCRQTVAPVAGELSLEIETCRLLRVDAEPVALARYLLRPDTRGALLCTHRETLLGLFGWYAAAGPRYIDGIVHMETAAAWVLHGGEDSLLRVRYLRTDVHHAGLPPAPCGPRRAGKAKP
;
A
#
# COMPACT_ATOMS: atom_id res chain seq x y z
N MET A 1 -17.41 -0.06 -3.15
CA MET A 1 -16.36 0.98 -3.01
C MET A 1 -15.11 0.41 -2.36
N PRO A 2 -13.91 0.82 -2.82
CA PRO A 2 -12.65 0.42 -2.21
C PRO A 2 -12.57 0.80 -0.72
N ARG A 3 -11.74 0.10 0.07
CA ARG A 3 -11.71 0.21 1.54
C ARG A 3 -11.30 1.61 2.01
N PHE A 4 -10.21 2.17 1.49
CA PHE A 4 -9.74 3.52 1.85
C PHE A 4 -10.53 4.63 1.15
N GLY A 5 -11.11 4.35 -0.02
CA GLY A 5 -11.99 5.31 -0.70
C GLY A 5 -13.21 5.71 0.15
N ARG A 6 -13.74 4.79 0.96
CA ARG A 6 -14.81 5.09 1.92
C ARG A 6 -14.37 6.05 3.03
N LEU A 7 -13.13 5.93 3.51
CA LEU A 7 -12.58 6.86 4.50
C LEU A 7 -12.45 8.26 3.91
N LEU A 8 -11.98 8.37 2.66
CA LEU A 8 -11.86 9.64 1.95
C LEU A 8 -13.22 10.33 1.79
N VAL A 9 -14.25 9.59 1.39
CA VAL A 9 -15.62 10.15 1.28
C VAL A 9 -16.13 10.64 2.63
N LEU A 10 -15.89 9.89 3.71
CA LEU A 10 -16.32 10.28 5.06
C LEU A 10 -15.60 11.54 5.56
N ILE A 11 -14.29 11.67 5.35
CA ILE A 11 -13.57 12.90 5.78
C ILE A 11 -13.98 14.11 4.94
N LEU A 12 -14.29 13.94 3.65
CA LEU A 12 -14.85 15.00 2.82
C LEU A 12 -16.25 15.42 3.29
N ALA A 13 -17.07 14.47 3.76
CA ALA A 13 -18.36 14.78 4.38
C ALA A 13 -18.19 15.57 5.69
N VAL A 14 -17.16 15.25 6.51
CA VAL A 14 -16.82 16.05 7.70
C VAL A 14 -16.47 17.49 7.30
N TYR A 15 -15.66 17.69 6.26
CA TYR A 15 -15.32 19.02 5.75
C TYR A 15 -16.56 19.78 5.28
N ALA A 16 -17.44 19.12 4.52
CA ALA A 16 -18.69 19.72 4.06
C ALA A 16 -19.55 20.21 5.23
N VAL A 17 -19.67 19.42 6.30
CA VAL A 17 -20.41 19.81 7.52
C VAL A 17 -19.78 21.03 8.20
N VAL A 18 -18.45 21.05 8.34
CA VAL A 18 -17.73 22.18 8.96
C VAL A 18 -17.90 23.46 8.13
N ILE A 19 -17.80 23.37 6.81
CA ILE A 19 -17.91 24.52 5.90
C ILE A 19 -19.34 25.05 5.86
N ALA A 20 -20.34 24.17 5.79
CA ALA A 20 -21.74 24.57 5.63
C ALA A 20 -22.39 25.05 6.93
N PHE A 21 -22.01 24.48 8.07
CA PHE A 21 -22.74 24.69 9.34
C PHE A 21 -21.88 25.18 10.50
N GLY A 22 -20.57 25.38 10.29
CA GLY A 22 -19.68 26.00 11.26
C GLY A 22 -19.64 25.26 12.60
N SER A 23 -19.89 26.02 13.67
CA SER A 23 -19.80 25.63 15.09
C SER A 23 -21.16 25.46 15.76
N THR A 24 -22.24 25.35 14.98
CA THR A 24 -23.57 25.07 15.55
C THR A 24 -23.56 23.75 16.34
N PRO A 25 -24.35 23.63 17.43
CA PRO A 25 -24.39 22.41 18.24
C PRO A 25 -24.69 21.15 17.42
N LEU A 26 -25.68 21.24 16.52
CA LEU A 26 -26.04 20.15 15.62
C LEU A 26 -24.87 19.75 14.70
N ALA A 27 -24.15 20.71 14.12
CA ALA A 27 -22.97 20.43 13.30
C ALA A 27 -21.86 19.77 14.11
N GLY A 28 -21.67 20.19 15.37
CA GLY A 28 -20.76 19.54 16.31
C GLY A 28 -21.07 18.05 16.52
N LEU A 29 -22.35 17.72 16.71
CA LEU A 29 -22.80 16.33 16.88
C LEU A 29 -22.62 15.50 15.61
N VAL A 30 -23.01 16.06 14.45
CA VAL A 30 -22.84 15.39 13.16
C VAL A 30 -21.35 15.14 12.87
N ARG A 31 -20.48 16.13 13.16
CA ARG A 31 -19.02 16.00 13.01
C ARG A 31 -18.45 14.89 13.88
N LEU A 32 -18.84 14.83 15.15
CA LEU A 32 -18.41 13.78 16.07
C LEU A 32 -18.86 12.39 15.60
N PHE A 33 -20.12 12.27 15.16
CA PHE A 33 -20.66 11.03 14.61
C PHE A 33 -19.88 10.56 13.37
N LEU A 34 -19.63 11.46 12.42
CA LEU A 34 -18.87 11.14 11.21
C LEU A 34 -17.42 10.73 11.51
N LEU A 35 -16.74 11.41 12.45
CA LEU A 35 -15.38 11.03 12.86
C LEU A 35 -15.34 9.70 13.61
N ALA A 36 -16.34 9.40 14.43
CA ALA A 36 -16.47 8.08 15.03
C ALA A 36 -16.61 6.99 13.95
N LEU A 37 -17.37 7.25 12.87
CA LEU A 37 -17.49 6.34 11.74
C LEU A 37 -16.16 6.16 10.98
N VAL A 38 -15.39 7.24 10.79
CA VAL A 38 -14.02 7.17 10.24
C VAL A 38 -13.13 6.27 11.10
N LEU A 39 -13.13 6.46 12.43
CA LEU A 39 -12.34 5.65 13.36
C LEU A 39 -12.76 4.17 13.33
N ILE A 40 -14.06 3.87 13.36
CA ILE A 40 -14.59 2.50 13.29
C ILE A 40 -14.14 1.82 11.99
N LEU A 41 -14.23 2.54 10.87
CA LEU A 41 -13.80 1.99 9.57
C LEU A 41 -12.28 1.78 9.53
N ALA A 42 -11.48 2.70 10.09
CA ALA A 42 -10.03 2.55 10.20
C ALA A 42 -9.64 1.31 11.04
N LEU A 43 -10.31 1.10 12.17
CA LEU A 43 -10.14 -0.08 13.03
C LEU A 43 -10.46 -1.37 12.29
N ARG A 44 -11.56 -1.40 11.52
CA ARG A 44 -11.94 -2.55 10.69
C ARG A 44 -10.93 -2.84 9.59
N ILE A 45 -10.37 -1.79 8.96
CA ILE A 45 -9.37 -1.95 7.90
C ILE A 45 -8.06 -2.52 8.43
N ARG A 46 -7.64 -2.16 9.65
CA ARG A 46 -6.39 -2.68 10.25
C ARG A 46 -6.42 -4.18 10.58
N GLY A 47 -7.59 -4.76 10.84
CA GLY A 47 -7.73 -6.20 11.06
C GLY A 47 -7.11 -6.72 12.37
N GLY A 48 -7.34 -6.06 13.51
CA GLY A 48 -6.91 -6.56 14.83
C GLY A 48 -7.74 -7.76 15.35
N PRO A 49 -7.23 -8.53 16.33
CA PRO A 49 -7.90 -9.73 16.83
C PRO A 49 -9.22 -9.37 17.53
N GLY A 50 -10.33 -9.86 16.98
CA GLY A 50 -11.65 -9.86 17.62
C GLY A 50 -12.50 -8.61 17.37
N GLY A 51 -13.71 -8.82 16.85
CA GLY A 51 -14.77 -7.81 16.76
C GLY A 51 -15.08 -7.11 18.11
N ARG A 52 -14.60 -7.64 19.23
CA ARG A 52 -14.65 -7.06 20.58
C ARG A 52 -13.87 -5.74 20.71
N SER A 53 -12.71 -5.58 20.04
CA SER A 53 -11.92 -4.33 20.08
C SER A 53 -12.58 -3.21 19.26
N ALA A 54 -13.20 -3.55 18.14
CA ALA A 54 -14.00 -2.61 17.37
C ALA A 54 -15.29 -2.22 18.11
N MET A 55 -15.95 -3.17 18.79
CA MET A 55 -17.14 -2.92 19.61
C MET A 55 -16.83 -2.04 20.84
N SER A 56 -15.73 -2.29 21.56
CA SER A 56 -15.35 -1.47 22.72
C SER A 56 -14.97 -0.04 22.32
N ALA A 57 -14.26 0.13 21.20
CA ALA A 57 -13.96 1.45 20.64
C ALA A 57 -15.23 2.19 20.15
N THR A 58 -16.19 1.46 19.58
CA THR A 58 -17.51 2.00 19.20
C THR A 58 -18.28 2.45 20.44
N GLY A 59 -18.25 1.67 21.52
CA GLY A 59 -18.86 2.02 22.80
C GLY A 59 -18.21 3.24 23.47
N ALA A 60 -16.87 3.33 23.44
CA ALA A 60 -16.14 4.47 23.98
C ALA A 60 -16.37 5.76 23.17
N ALA A 61 -16.39 5.67 21.84
CA ALA A 61 -16.73 6.80 20.98
C ALA A 61 -18.18 7.23 21.19
N ALA A 62 -19.13 6.29 21.28
CA ALA A 62 -20.53 6.59 21.55
C ALA A 62 -20.74 7.20 22.95
N ALA A 63 -20.03 6.73 23.97
CA ALA A 63 -20.07 7.28 25.33
C ALA A 63 -19.45 8.69 25.41
N LEU A 64 -18.35 8.94 24.69
CA LEU A 64 -17.76 10.27 24.55
C LEU A 64 -18.73 11.23 23.85
N VAL A 65 -19.36 10.79 22.76
CA VAL A 65 -20.37 11.57 22.06
C VAL A 65 -21.58 11.83 22.95
N ALA A 66 -22.09 10.82 23.65
CA ALA A 66 -23.23 10.96 24.57
C ALA A 66 -22.91 11.89 25.75
N GLY A 67 -21.70 11.82 26.32
CA GLY A 67 -21.25 12.71 27.38
C GLY A 67 -21.10 14.17 26.92
N VAL A 68 -20.63 14.39 25.69
CA VAL A 68 -20.55 15.72 25.07
C VAL A 68 -21.95 16.23 24.70
N VAL A 69 -22.84 15.39 24.17
CA VAL A 69 -24.25 15.73 23.87
C VAL A 69 -24.99 16.16 25.14
N ALA A 70 -24.86 15.40 26.22
CA ALA A 70 -25.50 15.69 27.50
C ALA A 70 -25.04 17.03 28.10
N PHE A 71 -23.83 17.47 27.75
CA PHE A 71 -23.23 18.71 28.23
C PHE A 71 -23.44 19.92 27.29
N VAL A 72 -23.55 19.70 25.99
CA VAL A 72 -23.73 20.74 24.94
C VAL A 72 -25.11 21.43 25.00
N LEU A 73 -26.03 20.95 25.85
CA LEU A 73 -27.23 21.69 26.23
C LEU A 73 -26.93 23.01 26.99
N GLY A 74 -25.68 23.29 27.38
CA GLY A 74 -25.21 24.60 27.83
C GLY A 74 -24.44 25.37 26.74
N SER A 75 -24.99 26.47 26.26
CA SER A 75 -24.29 27.39 25.33
C SER A 75 -23.16 28.14 26.06
N GLY A 76 -21.90 27.93 25.68
CA GLY A 76 -20.77 28.68 26.28
C GLY A 76 -19.38 28.21 25.85
N ARG A 77 -18.33 28.89 26.33
CA ARG A 77 -16.92 28.55 26.01
C ARG A 77 -16.56 27.10 26.38
N LEU A 78 -17.11 26.58 27.47
CA LEU A 78 -16.83 25.22 27.95
C LEU A 78 -17.34 24.14 26.99
N SER A 79 -18.47 24.36 26.30
CA SER A 79 -18.96 23.40 25.30
C SER A 79 -18.06 23.36 24.06
N VAL A 80 -17.52 24.50 23.64
CA VAL A 80 -16.52 24.57 22.55
C VAL A 80 -15.25 23.81 22.91
N ILE A 81 -14.75 23.97 24.14
CA ILE A 81 -13.54 23.27 24.63
C ILE A 81 -13.76 21.75 24.60
N LEU A 82 -14.87 21.27 25.17
CA LEU A 82 -15.16 19.83 25.27
C LEU A 82 -15.40 19.19 23.89
N VAL A 83 -16.18 19.84 23.03
CA VAL A 83 -16.41 19.37 21.65
C VAL A 83 -15.09 19.34 20.88
N SER A 84 -14.25 20.38 20.98
CA SER A 84 -12.96 20.43 20.29
C SER A 84 -12.01 19.34 20.81
N GLY A 85 -11.97 19.10 22.13
CA GLY A 85 -11.20 18.00 22.73
C GLY A 85 -11.65 16.62 22.27
N ALA A 86 -12.95 16.37 22.18
CA ALA A 86 -13.49 15.10 21.69
C ALA A 86 -13.19 14.88 20.19
N VAL A 87 -13.32 15.94 19.37
CA VAL A 87 -12.95 15.89 17.96
C VAL A 87 -11.45 15.61 17.79
N LEU A 88 -10.60 16.27 18.58
CA LEU A 88 -9.15 16.05 18.57
C LEU A 88 -8.80 14.59 18.88
N LEU A 89 -9.39 14.02 19.94
CA LEU A 89 -9.16 12.63 20.33
C LEU A 89 -9.56 11.65 19.22
N LEU A 90 -10.74 11.83 18.63
CA LEU A 90 -11.23 10.98 17.54
C LEU A 90 -10.37 11.12 16.29
N ALA A 91 -9.96 12.34 15.93
CA ALA A 91 -9.10 12.60 14.78
C ALA A 91 -7.72 11.94 14.95
N VAL A 92 -7.07 12.09 16.11
CA VAL A 92 -5.79 11.43 16.42
C VAL A 92 -5.93 9.91 16.38
N ALA A 93 -6.95 9.35 17.03
CA ALA A 93 -7.17 7.91 17.03
C ALA A 93 -7.37 7.38 15.61
N ALA A 94 -8.21 8.05 14.80
CA ALA A 94 -8.43 7.67 13.41
C ALA A 94 -7.13 7.76 12.61
N MET A 95 -6.38 8.85 12.75
CA MET A 95 -5.09 9.08 12.10
C MET A 95 -4.11 7.93 12.36
N VAL A 96 -3.89 7.62 13.64
CA VAL A 96 -2.97 6.57 14.08
C VAL A 96 -3.40 5.22 13.51
N MET A 97 -4.70 4.89 13.54
CA MET A 97 -5.18 3.61 13.01
C MET A 97 -5.06 3.52 11.49
N ILE A 98 -5.26 4.62 10.75
CA ILE A 98 -5.06 4.67 9.30
C ILE A 98 -3.58 4.52 8.96
N LEU A 99 -2.69 5.27 9.63
CA LEU A 99 -1.23 5.16 9.43
C LEU A 99 -0.73 3.74 9.71
N LEU A 100 -1.18 3.12 10.80
CA LEU A 100 -0.81 1.74 11.14
C LEU A 100 -1.40 0.72 10.15
N ALA A 101 -2.56 0.99 9.54
CA ALA A 101 -3.11 0.18 8.47
C ALA A 101 -2.34 0.34 7.15
N LEU A 102 -1.83 1.54 6.87
CA LEU A 102 -1.02 1.82 5.68
C LEU A 102 0.38 1.21 5.78
N TRP A 103 1.00 1.17 6.96
CA TRP A 103 2.33 0.56 7.15
C TRP A 103 2.37 -0.91 6.70
N ARG A 104 1.25 -1.63 6.84
CA ARG A 104 1.14 -3.06 6.45
C ARG A 104 0.97 -3.28 4.94
N ARG A 105 0.90 -2.22 4.14
CA ARG A 105 0.68 -2.32 2.69
C ARG A 105 2.02 -2.34 1.95
N PRO A 106 2.36 -3.44 1.25
CA PRO A 106 3.64 -3.55 0.53
C PRO A 106 3.67 -2.71 -0.76
N ALA A 107 2.51 -2.35 -1.33
CA ALA A 107 2.41 -1.61 -2.59
C ALA A 107 1.73 -0.25 -2.42
N VAL A 108 2.23 0.75 -3.16
CA VAL A 108 1.56 2.03 -3.36
C VAL A 108 0.61 1.89 -4.55
N ASP A 109 -0.65 1.61 -4.25
CA ASP A 109 -1.77 1.59 -5.20
C ASP A 109 -2.68 2.81 -4.97
N ALA A 110 -3.74 2.94 -5.78
CA ALA A 110 -4.74 3.99 -5.61
C ALA A 110 -5.43 3.95 -4.22
N GLN A 111 -5.41 2.81 -3.51
CA GLN A 111 -5.93 2.70 -2.15
C GLN A 111 -5.00 3.33 -1.12
N THR A 112 -3.70 3.08 -1.23
CA THR A 112 -2.68 3.68 -0.38
C THR A 112 -2.68 5.21 -0.55
N VAL A 113 -2.85 5.72 -1.77
CA VAL A 113 -2.99 7.16 -2.04
C VAL A 113 -4.25 7.73 -1.39
N ALA A 114 -5.40 7.07 -1.51
CA ALA A 114 -6.64 7.52 -0.87
C ALA A 114 -6.53 7.54 0.68
N GLY A 115 -5.83 6.56 1.27
CA GLY A 115 -5.55 6.53 2.69
C GLY A 115 -4.61 7.64 3.14
N ALA A 116 -3.53 7.90 2.40
CA ALA A 116 -2.63 9.01 2.65
C ALA A 116 -3.35 10.37 2.53
N LEU A 117 -4.15 10.57 1.49
CA LEU A 117 -4.95 11.79 1.35
C LEU A 117 -5.93 11.97 2.53
N THR A 118 -6.53 10.89 3.01
CA THR A 118 -7.39 10.93 4.21
C THR A 118 -6.61 11.40 5.44
N VAL A 119 -5.39 10.91 5.63
CA VAL A 119 -4.48 11.31 6.72
C VAL A 119 -4.11 12.80 6.59
N TYR A 120 -3.81 13.29 5.39
CA TYR A 120 -3.56 14.72 5.16
C TYR A 120 -4.75 15.61 5.53
N LEU A 121 -5.96 15.20 5.14
CA LEU A 121 -7.19 15.93 5.48
C LEU A 121 -7.52 15.87 6.98
N LEU A 122 -7.24 14.74 7.64
CA LEU A 122 -7.35 14.63 9.11
C LEU A 122 -6.33 15.53 9.81
N LEU A 123 -5.18 15.81 9.19
CA LEU A 123 -4.10 16.61 9.78
C LEU A 123 -4.50 18.08 9.79
N ALA A 124 -5.04 18.60 8.68
CA ALA A 124 -5.65 19.92 8.66
C ALA A 124 -6.83 20.02 9.66
N LEU A 125 -7.69 19.01 9.74
CA LEU A 125 -8.77 19.04 10.74
C LEU A 125 -8.23 19.06 12.19
N LEU A 126 -7.16 18.31 12.45
CA LEU A 126 -6.48 18.28 13.75
C LEU A 126 -5.98 19.69 14.14
N PHE A 127 -5.18 20.33 13.28
CA PHE A 127 -4.64 21.65 13.56
C PHE A 127 -5.72 22.73 13.63
N ALA A 128 -6.73 22.70 12.75
CA ALA A 128 -7.89 23.58 12.86
C ALA A 128 -8.55 23.50 14.25
N THR A 129 -8.73 22.28 14.78
CA THR A 129 -9.31 22.10 16.11
C THR A 129 -8.36 22.48 17.25
N LEU A 130 -7.05 22.34 17.08
CA LEU A 130 -6.07 22.86 18.03
C LEU A 130 -6.13 24.39 18.09
N HIS A 131 -6.16 25.07 16.94
CA HIS A 131 -6.31 26.52 16.87
C HIS A 131 -7.61 26.98 17.54
N GLN A 132 -8.73 26.32 17.26
CA GLN A 132 -10.02 26.60 17.91
C GLN A 132 -9.98 26.36 19.43
N LEU A 133 -9.35 25.27 19.86
CA LEU A 133 -9.22 24.94 21.28
C LEU A 133 -8.35 25.96 22.03
N PHE A 134 -7.19 26.33 21.47
CA PHE A 134 -6.32 27.35 22.06
C PHE A 134 -7.01 28.71 22.12
N ALA A 135 -7.73 29.11 21.06
CA ALA A 135 -8.51 30.34 21.08
C ALA A 135 -9.58 30.33 22.18
N ALA A 136 -10.27 29.21 22.37
CA ALA A 136 -11.28 29.06 23.41
C ALA A 136 -10.68 29.06 24.83
N LEU A 137 -9.50 28.44 25.03
CA LEU A 137 -8.80 28.38 26.31
C LEU A 137 -8.17 29.72 26.71
N LEU A 138 -7.55 30.42 25.76
CA LEU A 138 -6.88 31.69 26.02
C LEU A 138 -7.88 32.85 26.17
N GLY A 139 -9.00 32.81 25.44
CA GLY A 139 -10.02 33.86 25.50
C GLY A 139 -9.55 35.25 25.00
N LEU A 140 -8.44 35.28 24.25
CA LEU A 140 -7.80 36.46 23.67
C LEU A 140 -7.95 36.46 22.14
N PRO A 141 -7.73 37.60 21.45
CA PRO A 141 -7.64 37.63 19.99
C PRO A 141 -6.56 36.65 19.49
N TYR A 142 -7.00 35.60 18.78
CA TYR A 142 -6.13 34.51 18.36
C TYR A 142 -5.68 34.62 16.89
N LEU A 143 -6.59 35.04 16.00
CA LEU A 143 -6.31 35.37 14.60
C LEU A 143 -6.66 36.84 14.34
N ASN A 144 -5.86 37.50 13.50
CA ASN A 144 -6.21 38.78 12.88
C ASN A 144 -7.16 38.54 11.70
N GLY A 145 -7.93 39.56 11.31
CA GLY A 145 -8.85 39.49 10.16
C GLY A 145 -10.21 38.84 10.46
N VAL A 146 -10.57 38.67 11.74
CA VAL A 146 -11.84 38.07 12.17
C VAL A 146 -12.48 38.88 13.31
N PRO A 147 -13.82 39.01 13.39
CA PRO A 147 -14.50 39.39 14.61
C PRO A 147 -14.24 38.38 15.75
N SER A 148 -14.37 38.83 17.01
CA SER A 148 -13.92 38.14 18.23
C SER A 148 -14.51 36.75 18.52
N VAL A 149 -15.49 36.27 17.73
CA VAL A 149 -16.03 34.90 17.80
C VAL A 149 -15.76 34.21 16.46
N VAL A 150 -14.68 33.43 16.41
CA VAL A 150 -14.24 32.73 15.19
C VAL A 150 -14.92 31.37 15.09
N ASP A 151 -15.55 31.12 13.94
CA ASP A 151 -16.26 29.89 13.63
C ASP A 151 -15.33 28.77 13.13
N SER A 152 -15.71 27.50 13.33
CA SER A 152 -14.91 26.31 12.96
C SER A 152 -14.49 26.29 11.48
N ALA A 153 -15.31 26.85 10.59
CA ALA A 153 -15.00 26.94 9.15
C ALA A 153 -13.76 27.80 8.87
N ARG A 154 -13.57 28.91 9.62
CA ARG A 154 -12.43 29.80 9.44
C ARG A 154 -11.14 29.19 9.97
N TYR A 155 -11.20 28.46 11.08
CA TYR A 155 -10.05 27.70 11.56
C TYR A 155 -9.66 26.57 10.62
N LEU A 156 -10.64 25.90 10.00
CA LEU A 156 -10.38 24.91 8.96
C LEU A 156 -9.70 25.55 7.76
N TYR A 157 -10.21 26.70 7.28
CA TYR A 157 -9.59 27.44 6.20
C TYR A 157 -8.15 27.87 6.54
N PHE A 158 -7.94 28.49 7.71
CA PHE A 158 -6.61 28.89 8.20
C PHE A 158 -5.62 27.72 8.26
N SER A 159 -6.07 26.56 8.75
CA SER A 159 -5.24 25.36 8.80
C SER A 159 -4.93 24.84 7.40
N VAL A 160 -5.91 24.74 6.51
CA VAL A 160 -5.69 24.27 5.13
C VAL A 160 -4.69 25.18 4.37
N ILE A 161 -4.80 26.51 4.48
CA ILE A 161 -3.84 27.42 3.82
C ILE A 161 -2.42 27.34 4.43
N THR A 162 -2.32 27.08 5.74
CA THR A 162 -1.04 26.88 6.44
C THR A 162 -0.39 25.58 6.00
N LEU A 163 -1.15 24.47 6.05
CA LEU A 163 -0.70 23.13 5.72
C LEU A 163 -0.32 22.98 4.23
N SER A 164 -0.99 23.72 3.36
CA SER A 164 -0.71 23.75 1.91
C SER A 164 0.37 24.77 1.52
N THR A 165 0.93 25.50 2.49
CA THR A 165 1.95 26.54 2.29
C THR A 165 1.53 27.66 1.33
N VAL A 166 0.22 27.87 1.15
CA VAL A 166 -0.34 28.99 0.36
C VAL A 166 -0.01 30.33 1.01
N GLY A 167 0.08 30.35 2.34
CA GLY A 167 0.43 31.52 3.13
C GLY A 167 -0.79 32.32 3.61
N TYR A 168 -0.51 33.28 4.47
CA TYR A 168 -1.53 34.13 5.10
C TYR A 168 -1.85 35.32 4.20
N GLY A 169 -3.14 35.53 3.91
CA GLY A 169 -3.64 36.70 3.19
C GLY A 169 -4.64 37.48 4.02
N ASP A 170 -5.81 36.89 4.22
CA ASP A 170 -6.95 37.43 4.97
C ASP A 170 -6.92 37.09 6.46
N LEU A 171 -6.38 35.92 6.84
CA LEU A 171 -6.21 35.49 8.23
C LEU A 171 -4.73 35.31 8.58
N SER A 172 -4.30 35.85 9.73
CA SER A 172 -2.93 35.67 10.25
C SER A 172 -2.90 35.47 11.77
N PRO A 173 -1.88 34.78 12.32
CA PRO A 173 -1.73 34.61 13.77
C PRO A 173 -1.61 35.95 14.51
N ALA A 174 -2.46 36.19 15.51
CA ALA A 174 -2.44 37.42 16.30
C ALA A 174 -1.50 37.36 17.51
N CYS A 175 -1.37 36.18 18.13
CA CYS A 175 -0.59 35.97 19.35
C CYS A 175 0.53 34.93 19.15
N ASP A 176 1.51 34.91 20.06
CA ASP A 176 2.67 34.02 19.95
C ASP A 176 2.29 32.54 20.01
N ALA A 177 1.25 32.18 20.76
CA ALA A 177 0.71 30.82 20.76
C ALA A 177 0.17 30.40 19.39
N ALA A 178 -0.53 31.32 18.69
CA ALA A 178 -1.01 31.07 17.33
C ALA A 178 0.15 30.96 16.33
N ARG A 179 1.19 31.79 16.47
CA ARG A 179 2.40 31.75 15.63
C ARG A 179 3.16 30.43 15.82
N ALA A 180 3.38 30.01 17.05
CA ALA A 180 4.09 28.77 17.36
C ALA A 180 3.36 27.54 16.79
N LEU A 181 2.03 27.48 16.97
CA LEU A 181 1.23 26.37 16.44
C LEU A 181 1.19 26.37 14.91
N ALA A 182 1.08 27.54 14.28
CA ALA A 182 1.17 27.69 12.83
C ALA A 182 2.53 27.25 12.25
N MET A 183 3.63 27.58 12.92
CA MET A 183 4.97 27.12 12.53
C MET A 183 5.08 25.59 12.61
N ALA A 184 4.56 24.99 13.69
CA ALA A 184 4.51 23.53 13.84
C ALA A 184 3.64 22.89 12.75
N GLU A 185 2.47 23.46 12.46
CA GLU A 185 1.56 23.00 11.41
C GLU A 185 2.24 23.00 10.03
N ALA A 186 2.88 24.11 9.65
CA ALA A 186 3.56 24.23 8.38
C ALA A 186 4.70 23.20 8.23
N LEU A 187 5.49 22.99 9.30
CA LEU A 187 6.55 21.98 9.31
C LEU A 187 6.00 20.56 9.17
N VAL A 188 4.96 20.20 9.93
CA VAL A 188 4.35 18.87 9.85
C VAL A 188 3.72 18.66 8.46
N GLY A 189 3.03 19.67 7.91
CA GLY A 189 2.46 19.62 6.56
C GLY A 189 3.51 19.37 5.48
N GLN A 190 4.61 20.11 5.53
CA GLN A 190 5.71 19.96 4.55
C GLN A 190 6.41 18.62 4.68
N LEU A 191 6.75 18.19 5.90
CA LEU A 191 7.38 16.88 6.14
C LEU A 191 6.46 15.73 5.70
N TYR A 192 5.15 15.86 5.94
CA TYR A 192 4.16 14.89 5.50
C TYR A 192 4.10 14.81 3.97
N LEU A 193 3.99 15.94 3.28
CA LEU A 193 3.92 15.99 1.81
C LEU A 193 5.20 15.38 1.20
N VAL A 194 6.37 15.76 1.70
CA VAL A 194 7.66 15.22 1.25
C VAL A 194 7.74 13.72 1.49
N ALA A 195 7.33 13.24 2.67
CA ALA A 195 7.35 11.80 2.99
C ALA A 195 6.38 11.01 2.10
N VAL A 196 5.16 11.52 1.84
CA VAL A 196 4.17 10.83 1.01
C VAL A 196 4.58 10.84 -0.46
N VAL A 197 5.00 11.98 -1.01
CA VAL A 197 5.52 12.06 -2.38
C VAL A 197 6.75 11.17 -2.52
N GLY A 198 7.66 11.23 -1.55
CA GLY A 198 8.84 10.36 -1.49
C GLY A 198 8.49 8.87 -1.40
N ALA A 199 7.45 8.48 -0.68
CA ALA A 199 6.99 7.09 -0.63
C ALA A 199 6.33 6.65 -1.94
N VAL A 200 5.54 7.53 -2.57
CA VAL A 200 4.87 7.23 -3.84
C VAL A 200 5.89 7.11 -4.98
N VAL A 201 6.80 8.09 -5.10
CA VAL A 201 7.90 8.06 -6.08
C VAL A 201 8.92 6.99 -5.71
N GLY A 202 9.19 6.80 -4.42
CA GLY A 202 10.13 5.83 -3.87
C GLY A 202 9.66 4.39 -4.02
N ASN A 203 8.37 4.09 -4.07
CA ASN A 203 7.91 2.74 -4.45
C ASN A 203 7.99 2.53 -5.98
N ALA A 204 7.93 3.62 -6.76
CA ALA A 204 8.27 3.59 -8.20
C ALA A 204 9.79 3.60 -8.49
N ALA A 205 10.63 3.93 -7.49
CA ALA A 205 12.08 4.06 -7.61
C ALA A 205 12.88 3.05 -6.76
N GLY A 206 12.28 2.39 -5.77
CA GLY A 206 12.89 1.37 -4.91
C GLY A 206 13.14 0.06 -5.65
N ALA A 207 12.37 -0.17 -6.71
CA ALA A 207 12.68 -1.14 -7.76
C ALA A 207 13.89 -0.75 -8.65
N ARG A 208 14.38 0.50 -8.56
CA ARG A 208 15.48 1.05 -9.37
C ARG A 208 16.75 1.36 -8.54
N GLY A 209 16.62 1.55 -7.22
CA GLY A 209 17.69 2.06 -6.34
C GLY A 209 18.78 1.05 -5.94
N LEU A 210 18.58 -0.26 -6.15
CA LEU A 210 19.60 -1.28 -5.91
C LEU A 210 20.46 -1.59 -7.16
N GLY A 211 20.19 -0.97 -8.31
CA GLY A 211 20.84 -1.36 -9.57
C GLY A 211 20.52 -2.79 -10.02
N ILE A 212 19.56 -3.45 -9.36
CA ILE A 212 19.05 -4.77 -9.73
C ILE A 212 17.67 -4.54 -10.35
N ASP A 213 17.58 -4.60 -11.68
CA ASP A 213 16.28 -4.66 -12.35
C ASP A 213 15.45 -5.80 -11.73
N PRO A 214 14.21 -5.56 -11.27
CA PRO A 214 13.42 -6.57 -10.57
C PRO A 214 13.25 -7.79 -11.45
N ILE A 215 13.86 -8.89 -11.02
CA ILE A 215 13.86 -10.16 -11.74
C ILE A 215 12.44 -10.73 -11.81
N ARG A 216 12.14 -11.45 -12.89
CA ARG A 216 10.89 -12.19 -13.01
C ARG A 216 11.17 -13.64 -12.68
N LEU A 217 10.28 -14.25 -11.91
CA LEU A 217 10.41 -15.65 -11.56
C LEU A 217 9.37 -16.44 -12.33
N LEU A 218 9.81 -17.27 -13.26
CA LEU A 218 8.94 -18.18 -13.98
C LEU A 218 9.01 -19.55 -13.31
N MET A 219 7.89 -20.19 -13.05
CA MET A 219 7.81 -21.44 -12.29
C MET A 219 6.92 -22.46 -12.98
N ARG A 220 7.34 -23.73 -12.95
CA ARG A 220 6.47 -24.87 -13.28
C ARG A 220 5.64 -25.23 -12.05
N HIS A 221 4.36 -25.55 -12.23
CA HIS A 221 3.54 -26.07 -11.13
C HIS A 221 4.18 -27.29 -10.43
N ALA A 222 3.86 -27.46 -9.14
CA ALA A 222 4.24 -28.61 -8.34
C ALA A 222 3.51 -29.88 -8.78
N ASP A 223 3.88 -31.03 -8.22
CA ASP A 223 3.32 -32.31 -8.62
C ASP A 223 1.79 -32.37 -8.45
N ALA A 224 1.09 -32.90 -9.46
CA ALA A 224 -0.37 -32.96 -9.51
C ALA A 224 -0.88 -34.40 -9.71
N GLY A 225 -0.03 -35.39 -9.41
CA GLY A 225 -0.33 -36.79 -9.65
C GLY A 225 -0.51 -37.14 -11.13
N ASP A 226 -1.04 -38.34 -11.38
CA ASP A 226 -1.32 -38.82 -12.74
C ASP A 226 -2.55 -38.14 -13.33
N ARG A 227 -2.42 -37.71 -14.59
CA ARG A 227 -3.51 -37.12 -15.36
C ARG A 227 -4.58 -38.14 -15.74
N HIS A 228 -4.20 -39.41 -15.97
CA HIS A 228 -5.12 -40.44 -16.45
C HIS A 228 -5.98 -41.01 -15.32
N ALA A 229 -5.48 -40.96 -14.09
CA ALA A 229 -6.22 -41.36 -12.89
C ALA A 229 -7.25 -40.30 -12.44
N TRP A 230 -7.27 -39.10 -13.02
CA TRP A 230 -8.17 -38.02 -12.64
C TRP A 230 -9.46 -38.05 -13.47
N ALA A 231 -10.59 -38.25 -12.79
CA ALA A 231 -11.90 -38.36 -13.43
C ALA A 231 -12.53 -37.01 -13.84
N GLY A 232 -12.05 -35.89 -13.30
CA GLY A 232 -12.59 -34.55 -13.57
C GLY A 232 -11.92 -33.83 -14.75
N PRO A 233 -12.34 -32.59 -15.07
CA PRO A 233 -11.64 -31.77 -16.05
C PRO A 233 -10.20 -31.50 -15.58
N ASP A 234 -9.20 -31.63 -16.46
CA ASP A 234 -7.78 -31.52 -16.07
C ASP A 234 -7.45 -30.15 -15.44
N GLY A 235 -8.12 -29.07 -15.85
CA GLY A 235 -7.94 -27.74 -15.26
C GLY A 235 -8.26 -27.66 -13.76
N TRP A 236 -9.08 -28.58 -13.24
CA TRP A 236 -9.45 -28.68 -11.83
C TRP A 236 -8.66 -29.72 -11.06
N ARG A 237 -7.69 -30.39 -11.69
CA ARG A 237 -6.84 -31.37 -11.01
C ARG A 237 -5.98 -30.66 -9.96
N PRO A 238 -6.06 -31.08 -8.68
CA PRO A 238 -5.32 -30.46 -7.59
C PRO A 238 -3.86 -30.94 -7.56
N LEU A 239 -3.06 -30.33 -6.69
CA LEU A 239 -1.76 -30.88 -6.31
C LEU A 239 -1.92 -32.23 -5.57
N SER A 240 -0.97 -33.12 -5.81
CA SER A 240 -0.79 -34.33 -5.00
C SER A 240 -0.24 -33.98 -3.62
N ASP A 241 -0.14 -34.95 -2.71
CA ASP A 241 0.50 -34.72 -1.41
C ASP A 241 1.97 -34.30 -1.55
N ARG A 242 2.70 -34.96 -2.46
CA ARG A 242 4.06 -34.53 -2.85
C ARG A 242 4.06 -33.10 -3.36
N GLY A 243 3.08 -32.73 -4.19
CA GLY A 243 2.97 -31.38 -4.74
C GLY A 243 2.69 -30.31 -3.68
N ARG A 244 1.90 -30.64 -2.65
CA ARG A 244 1.64 -29.73 -1.52
C ARG A 244 2.91 -29.48 -0.72
N THR A 245 3.71 -30.51 -0.44
CA THR A 245 5.04 -30.36 0.18
C THR A 245 5.94 -29.48 -0.68
N GLN A 246 6.04 -29.79 -1.98
CA GLN A 246 6.83 -29.00 -2.91
C GLN A 246 6.43 -27.52 -2.94
N ALA A 247 5.13 -27.21 -2.83
CA ALA A 247 4.60 -25.85 -2.80
C ALA A 247 4.99 -25.09 -1.52
N LEU A 248 5.05 -25.78 -0.37
CA LEU A 248 5.56 -25.20 0.87
C LEU A 248 7.06 -24.91 0.75
N ASP A 249 7.84 -25.84 0.19
CA ASP A 249 9.28 -25.66 -0.04
C ASP A 249 9.60 -24.51 -1.01
N VAL A 250 8.62 -24.03 -1.80
CA VAL A 250 8.81 -22.83 -2.62
C VAL A 250 9.00 -21.59 -1.75
N VAL A 251 8.32 -21.50 -0.61
CA VAL A 251 8.37 -20.32 0.27
C VAL A 251 9.81 -20.05 0.70
N ASP A 252 10.49 -21.09 1.21
CA ASP A 252 11.87 -20.99 1.66
C ASP A 252 12.84 -20.75 0.49
N ARG A 253 12.60 -21.38 -0.66
CA ARG A 253 13.44 -21.19 -1.87
C ARG A 253 13.37 -19.78 -2.44
N LEU A 254 12.21 -19.13 -2.33
CA LEU A 254 12.01 -17.77 -2.83
C LEU A 254 12.21 -16.70 -1.76
N ALA A 255 12.55 -17.09 -0.52
CA ALA A 255 12.81 -16.17 0.57
C ALA A 255 13.93 -15.17 0.19
N GLY A 256 13.68 -13.89 0.42
CA GLY A 256 14.62 -12.81 0.12
C GLY A 256 14.63 -12.34 -1.34
N LEU A 257 13.88 -12.98 -2.26
CA LEU A 257 13.70 -12.47 -3.62
C LEU A 257 12.58 -11.40 -3.65
N PRO A 258 12.72 -10.33 -4.45
CA PRO A 258 11.76 -9.22 -4.50
C PRO A 258 10.52 -9.58 -5.32
N VAL A 259 9.66 -10.46 -4.78
CA VAL A 259 8.38 -10.82 -5.40
C VAL A 259 7.31 -9.80 -5.01
N LEU A 260 6.79 -9.07 -6.00
CA LEU A 260 5.83 -7.98 -5.83
C LEU A 260 4.43 -8.32 -6.38
N ARG A 261 4.32 -9.39 -7.17
CA ARG A 261 3.09 -9.80 -7.85
C ARG A 261 3.07 -11.31 -8.09
N VAL A 262 1.93 -11.96 -7.96
CA VAL A 262 1.77 -13.39 -8.23
C VAL A 262 0.80 -13.60 -9.39
N LEU A 263 1.31 -14.08 -10.51
CA LEU A 263 0.55 -14.46 -11.70
C LEU A 263 0.52 -15.97 -11.83
N SER A 264 -0.63 -16.53 -12.20
CA SER A 264 -0.76 -17.98 -12.33
C SER A 264 -1.64 -18.35 -13.53
N SER A 265 -1.36 -19.50 -14.14
CA SER A 265 -2.34 -20.19 -14.98
C SER A 265 -3.68 -20.34 -14.22
N PRO A 266 -4.84 -20.24 -14.90
CA PRO A 266 -6.15 -20.47 -14.29
C PRO A 266 -6.33 -21.87 -13.67
N SER A 267 -5.52 -22.87 -14.05
CA SER A 267 -5.60 -24.23 -13.53
C SER A 267 -5.35 -24.31 -12.02
N LEU A 268 -6.10 -25.18 -11.33
CA LEU A 268 -6.04 -25.32 -9.87
C LEU A 268 -4.63 -25.63 -9.34
N ARG A 269 -3.94 -26.60 -9.92
CA ARG A 269 -2.55 -26.96 -9.57
C ARG A 269 -1.57 -25.79 -9.59
N CYS A 270 -1.66 -24.90 -10.59
CA CYS A 270 -0.79 -23.73 -10.69
C CYS A 270 -1.09 -22.72 -9.58
N ARG A 271 -2.38 -22.45 -9.31
CA ARG A 271 -2.79 -21.56 -8.21
C ARG A 271 -2.37 -22.11 -6.85
N GLN A 272 -2.57 -23.41 -6.62
CA GLN A 272 -2.17 -24.09 -5.38
C GLN A 272 -0.65 -24.09 -5.19
N THR A 273 0.14 -24.17 -6.26
CA THR A 273 1.62 -24.15 -6.18
C THR A 273 2.13 -22.83 -5.59
N VAL A 274 1.53 -21.71 -5.97
CA VAL A 274 1.96 -20.37 -5.53
C VAL A 274 1.19 -19.84 -4.32
N ALA A 275 0.15 -20.56 -3.88
CA ALA A 275 -0.69 -20.13 -2.76
C ALA A 275 0.08 -19.94 -1.44
N PRO A 276 1.04 -20.82 -1.06
CA PRO A 276 1.86 -20.59 0.13
C PRO A 276 2.67 -19.29 0.04
N VAL A 277 3.35 -19.06 -1.08
CA VAL A 277 4.14 -17.84 -1.32
C VAL A 277 3.27 -16.58 -1.30
N ALA A 278 2.10 -16.64 -1.95
CA ALA A 278 1.14 -15.55 -1.96
C ALA A 278 0.60 -15.24 -0.55
N GLY A 279 0.36 -16.27 0.26
CA GLY A 279 -0.03 -16.14 1.67
C GLY A 279 1.04 -15.46 2.51
N GLU A 280 2.29 -15.93 2.42
CA GLU A 280 3.43 -15.40 3.17
C GLU A 280 3.68 -13.92 2.84
N LEU A 281 3.62 -13.56 1.54
CA LEU A 281 3.84 -12.21 1.06
C LEU A 281 2.58 -11.32 1.12
N SER A 282 1.44 -11.85 1.57
CA SER A 282 0.14 -11.17 1.57
C SER A 282 -0.25 -10.60 0.19
N LEU A 283 0.04 -11.34 -0.88
CA LEU A 283 -0.27 -11.00 -2.27
C LEU A 283 -1.50 -11.77 -2.78
N GLU A 284 -2.27 -11.17 -3.68
CA GLU A 284 -3.35 -11.87 -4.39
C GLU A 284 -2.78 -12.68 -5.57
N ILE A 285 -3.41 -13.82 -5.86
CA ILE A 285 -3.09 -14.65 -7.03
C ILE A 285 -3.92 -14.19 -8.21
N GLU A 286 -3.28 -13.54 -9.19
CA GLU A 286 -3.91 -13.10 -10.42
C GLU A 286 -3.86 -14.19 -11.49
N THR A 287 -5.00 -14.55 -12.07
CA THR A 287 -5.03 -15.55 -13.15
C THR A 287 -4.72 -14.90 -14.51
N CYS A 288 -3.79 -15.48 -15.28
CA CYS A 288 -3.40 -14.99 -16.60
C CYS A 288 -3.57 -16.06 -17.68
N ARG A 289 -4.32 -15.74 -18.75
CA ARG A 289 -4.58 -16.68 -19.86
C ARG A 289 -3.33 -17.02 -20.66
N LEU A 290 -2.33 -16.14 -20.70
CA LEU A 290 -1.05 -16.37 -21.39
C LEU A 290 -0.14 -17.37 -20.64
N LEU A 291 -0.54 -17.84 -19.46
CA LEU A 291 0.17 -18.89 -18.71
C LEU A 291 -0.50 -20.27 -18.83
N ARG A 292 -1.51 -20.43 -19.69
CA ARG A 292 -2.17 -21.73 -19.91
C ARG A 292 -1.27 -22.69 -20.69
N VAL A 293 -1.62 -23.99 -20.64
CA VAL A 293 -0.95 -25.08 -21.38
C VAL A 293 -0.85 -24.78 -22.88
N ASP A 294 -1.86 -24.12 -23.44
CA ASP A 294 -2.04 -23.79 -24.85
C ASP A 294 -1.59 -22.37 -25.23
N ALA A 295 -0.85 -21.69 -24.34
CA ALA A 295 -0.40 -20.33 -24.62
C ALA A 295 0.63 -20.28 -25.76
N GLU A 296 0.47 -19.29 -26.64
CA GLU A 296 1.37 -19.04 -27.75
C GLU A 296 2.72 -18.51 -27.24
N PRO A 297 3.86 -19.18 -27.54
CA PRO A 297 5.16 -18.85 -26.96
C PRO A 297 5.62 -17.41 -27.20
N VAL A 298 5.38 -16.87 -28.40
CA VAL A 298 5.82 -15.51 -28.75
C VAL A 298 4.99 -14.47 -28.00
N ALA A 299 3.68 -14.66 -27.88
CA ALA A 299 2.80 -13.81 -27.09
C ALA A 299 3.19 -13.81 -25.61
N LEU A 300 3.51 -14.99 -25.05
CA LEU A 300 4.00 -15.09 -23.67
C LEU A 300 5.34 -14.35 -23.50
N ALA A 301 6.28 -14.52 -24.42
CA ALA A 301 7.55 -13.82 -24.34
C ALA A 301 7.41 -12.29 -24.41
N ARG A 302 6.59 -11.78 -25.34
CA ARG A 302 6.27 -10.34 -25.42
C ARG A 302 5.61 -9.85 -24.13
N TYR A 303 4.73 -10.66 -23.54
CA TYR A 303 4.11 -10.33 -22.26
C TYR A 303 5.14 -10.23 -21.13
N LEU A 304 6.09 -11.17 -21.06
CA LEU A 304 7.19 -11.14 -20.08
C LEU A 304 8.10 -9.91 -20.22
N LEU A 305 8.15 -9.24 -21.37
CA LEU A 305 8.92 -7.99 -21.52
C LEU A 305 8.25 -6.79 -20.88
N ARG A 306 6.93 -6.85 -20.63
CA ARG A 306 6.17 -5.69 -20.17
C ARG A 306 6.66 -5.20 -18.80
N PRO A 307 6.60 -3.89 -18.53
CA PRO A 307 7.02 -3.35 -17.23
C PRO A 307 6.23 -3.90 -16.04
N ASP A 308 4.94 -4.23 -16.24
CA ASP A 308 4.04 -4.73 -15.18
C ASP A 308 4.31 -6.19 -14.75
N THR A 309 5.20 -6.89 -15.45
CA THR A 309 5.66 -8.25 -15.07
C THR A 309 6.98 -8.23 -14.30
N ARG A 310 7.60 -7.05 -14.09
CA ARG A 310 8.82 -6.92 -13.28
C ARG A 310 8.53 -7.29 -11.82
N GLY A 311 9.38 -8.13 -11.22
CA GLY A 311 9.16 -8.62 -9.86
C GLY A 311 7.99 -9.60 -9.72
N ALA A 312 7.44 -10.13 -10.81
CA ALA A 312 6.35 -11.09 -10.75
C ALA A 312 6.86 -12.53 -10.61
N LEU A 313 6.17 -13.32 -9.79
CA LEU A 313 6.21 -14.78 -9.80
C LEU A 313 5.10 -15.30 -10.73
N LEU A 314 5.47 -16.00 -11.80
CA LEU A 314 4.57 -16.51 -12.83
C LEU A 314 4.57 -18.04 -12.80
N CYS A 315 3.44 -18.66 -12.48
CA CYS A 315 3.30 -20.13 -12.45
C CYS A 315 2.57 -20.65 -13.70
N THR A 316 3.18 -21.64 -14.37
CA THR A 316 2.73 -22.20 -15.64
C THR A 316 2.97 -23.73 -15.71
N HIS A 317 2.83 -24.31 -16.90
CA HIS A 317 2.94 -25.74 -17.18
C HIS A 317 4.22 -26.09 -17.92
N ARG A 318 4.55 -27.38 -17.95
CA ARG A 318 5.73 -27.89 -18.65
C ARG A 318 5.67 -27.59 -20.14
N GLU A 319 4.52 -27.80 -20.76
CA GLU A 319 4.28 -27.63 -22.19
C GLU A 319 4.51 -26.17 -22.61
N THR A 320 3.98 -25.23 -21.84
CA THR A 320 4.19 -23.79 -22.05
C THR A 320 5.66 -23.41 -21.91
N LEU A 321 6.36 -23.98 -20.91
CA LEU A 321 7.80 -23.74 -20.71
C LEU A 321 8.63 -24.32 -21.85
N LEU A 322 8.29 -25.51 -22.35
CA LEU A 322 8.96 -26.11 -23.51
C LEU A 322 8.82 -25.23 -24.76
N GLY A 323 7.60 -24.72 -25.03
CA GLY A 323 7.37 -23.81 -26.14
C GLY A 323 8.16 -22.50 -25.99
N LEU A 324 8.11 -21.88 -24.81
CA LEU A 324 8.82 -20.63 -24.52
C LEU A 324 10.33 -20.80 -24.63
N PHE A 325 10.89 -21.82 -23.98
CA PHE A 325 12.35 -22.03 -23.95
C PHE A 325 12.87 -22.53 -25.29
N GLY A 326 12.09 -23.28 -26.06
CA GLY A 326 12.41 -23.60 -27.45
C GLY A 326 12.53 -22.34 -28.31
N TRP A 327 11.63 -21.37 -28.13
CA TRP A 327 11.69 -20.09 -28.82
C TRP A 327 12.91 -19.24 -28.39
N TYR A 328 13.26 -19.22 -27.09
CA TYR A 328 14.47 -18.56 -26.60
C TYR A 328 15.75 -19.22 -27.11
N ALA A 329 15.78 -20.56 -27.16
CA ALA A 329 16.92 -21.32 -27.67
C ALA A 329 17.15 -21.04 -29.17
N ALA A 330 16.08 -20.91 -29.96
CA ALA A 330 16.17 -20.53 -31.37
C ALA A 330 16.76 -19.12 -31.58
N ALA A 331 16.57 -18.21 -30.61
CA ALA A 331 17.17 -16.87 -30.64
C ALA A 331 18.65 -16.83 -30.23
N GLY A 332 19.17 -17.94 -29.69
CA GLY A 332 20.59 -18.17 -29.44
C GLY A 332 20.96 -18.38 -27.96
N PRO A 333 22.17 -18.94 -27.71
CA PRO A 333 22.60 -19.41 -26.38
C PRO A 333 22.75 -18.28 -25.35
N ARG A 334 22.88 -17.02 -25.80
CA ARG A 334 22.94 -15.84 -24.91
C ARG A 334 21.69 -15.64 -24.05
N TYR A 335 20.56 -16.25 -24.41
CA TYR A 335 19.28 -16.11 -23.71
C TYR A 335 18.92 -17.29 -22.82
N ILE A 336 19.50 -18.48 -23.06
CA ILE A 336 19.22 -19.67 -22.26
C ILE A 336 20.42 -20.63 -22.33
N ASP A 337 21.03 -20.91 -21.16
CA ASP A 337 22.16 -21.82 -21.05
C ASP A 337 21.67 -23.28 -20.99
N GLY A 338 21.57 -23.93 -22.16
CA GLY A 338 21.48 -25.40 -22.28
C GLY A 338 20.20 -26.07 -21.76
N ILE A 339 20.28 -27.39 -21.51
CA ILE A 339 19.15 -28.23 -21.09
C ILE A 339 18.67 -27.79 -19.71
N VAL A 340 17.46 -27.28 -19.67
CA VAL A 340 16.81 -26.83 -18.46
C VAL A 340 16.10 -28.00 -17.77
N HIS A 341 16.49 -28.32 -16.54
CA HIS A 341 15.75 -29.25 -15.69
C HIS A 341 14.36 -28.68 -15.39
N MET A 342 13.33 -29.26 -16.00
CA MET A 342 11.95 -28.86 -15.80
C MET A 342 11.24 -29.77 -14.80
N GLU A 343 11.80 -30.01 -13.62
CA GLU A 343 11.09 -30.78 -12.59
C GLU A 343 9.85 -30.04 -12.07
N THR A 344 8.94 -30.73 -11.40
CA THR A 344 7.79 -30.05 -10.78
C THR A 344 8.27 -29.08 -9.70
N ALA A 345 7.65 -27.90 -9.62
CA ALA A 345 8.10 -26.80 -8.77
C ALA A 345 9.51 -26.23 -9.08
N ALA A 346 10.04 -26.49 -10.28
CA ALA A 346 11.23 -25.81 -10.79
C ALA A 346 10.95 -24.32 -11.07
N ALA A 347 11.95 -23.47 -10.84
CA ALA A 347 11.87 -22.03 -11.06
C ALA A 347 13.05 -21.49 -11.88
N TRP A 348 12.80 -20.39 -12.59
CA TRP A 348 13.75 -19.69 -13.44
C TRP A 348 13.71 -18.20 -13.18
N VAL A 349 14.89 -17.62 -13.11
CA VAL A 349 15.09 -16.18 -13.05
C VAL A 349 15.18 -15.65 -14.48
N LEU A 350 14.29 -14.72 -14.82
CA LEU A 350 14.33 -13.98 -16.07
C LEU A 350 14.79 -12.56 -15.79
N HIS A 351 15.94 -12.19 -16.36
CA HIS A 351 16.62 -10.93 -16.06
C HIS A 351 17.39 -10.41 -17.26
N GLY A 352 17.58 -9.10 -17.30
CA GLY A 352 18.32 -8.43 -18.38
C GLY A 352 17.70 -8.63 -19.76
N GLY A 353 18.01 -7.75 -20.69
CA GLY A 353 17.57 -7.89 -22.08
C GLY A 353 17.97 -6.67 -22.89
N GLU A 354 18.78 -6.89 -23.91
CA GLU A 354 18.88 -6.01 -25.07
C GLU A 354 18.12 -6.71 -26.21
N ASP A 355 17.46 -5.95 -27.07
CA ASP A 355 16.79 -6.49 -28.26
C ASP A 355 15.63 -7.46 -27.98
N SER A 356 14.63 -7.02 -27.22
CA SER A 356 13.30 -7.68 -27.17
C SER A 356 13.24 -9.11 -26.60
N LEU A 357 14.26 -9.57 -25.87
CA LEU A 357 14.31 -10.88 -25.20
C LEU A 357 14.97 -10.82 -23.83
N LEU A 358 14.48 -11.64 -22.88
CA LEU A 358 15.08 -11.76 -21.55
C LEU A 358 16.13 -12.87 -21.51
N ARG A 359 17.07 -12.84 -20.55
CA ARG A 359 17.92 -14.01 -20.27
C ARG A 359 17.27 -14.89 -19.22
N VAL A 360 17.33 -16.21 -19.39
CA VAL A 360 16.74 -17.22 -18.50
C VAL A 360 17.84 -17.98 -17.77
N ARG A 361 17.73 -18.06 -16.45
CA ARG A 361 18.66 -18.82 -15.60
C ARG A 361 17.88 -19.74 -14.67
N TYR A 362 18.27 -21.01 -14.57
CA TYR A 362 17.65 -21.94 -13.62
C TYR A 362 17.96 -21.54 -12.18
N LEU A 363 16.92 -21.46 -11.34
CA LEU A 363 17.07 -21.27 -9.91
C LEU A 363 17.30 -22.64 -9.28
N ARG A 364 18.55 -22.94 -8.95
CA ARG A 364 18.91 -24.24 -8.38
C ARG A 364 18.20 -24.46 -7.04
N THR A 365 17.73 -25.69 -6.82
CA THR A 365 16.94 -26.11 -5.66
C THR A 365 17.76 -26.33 -4.39
N ASP A 366 19.09 -26.38 -4.48
CA ASP A 366 20.04 -26.70 -3.40
C ASP A 366 20.70 -25.46 -2.76
N VAL A 367 20.35 -24.25 -3.20
CA VAL A 367 20.97 -23.00 -2.71
C VAL A 367 19.95 -22.20 -1.91
N HIS A 368 20.01 -22.29 -0.57
CA HIS A 368 19.46 -21.24 0.27
C HIS A 368 20.20 -19.93 -0.05
N HIS A 369 19.48 -18.87 -0.42
CA HIS A 369 20.10 -17.61 -0.87
C HIS A 369 20.80 -16.88 0.29
N ALA A 370 22.05 -17.26 0.56
CA ALA A 370 23.02 -16.43 1.24
C ALA A 370 23.74 -15.57 0.19
N GLY A 371 23.14 -14.42 -0.19
CA GLY A 371 23.78 -13.36 -0.98
C GLY A 371 24.12 -13.71 -2.43
N LEU A 372 23.72 -12.88 -3.39
CA LEU A 372 24.28 -12.95 -4.74
C LEU A 372 25.79 -12.70 -4.68
N PRO A 373 26.64 -13.53 -5.31
CA PRO A 373 28.02 -13.13 -5.58
C PRO A 373 28.02 -11.95 -6.56
N PRO A 374 28.95 -10.98 -6.40
CA PRO A 374 29.05 -9.84 -7.30
C PRO A 374 29.31 -10.31 -8.74
N ALA A 375 28.77 -9.58 -9.70
CA ALA A 375 28.93 -9.85 -11.13
C ALA A 375 30.43 -10.02 -11.49
N PRO A 376 30.79 -11.00 -12.33
CA PRO A 376 32.17 -11.16 -12.78
C PRO A 376 32.62 -9.87 -13.49
N CYS A 377 33.62 -9.22 -12.91
CA CYS A 377 34.27 -8.05 -13.46
C CYS A 377 34.85 -8.43 -14.84
N GLY A 378 34.41 -7.74 -15.90
CA GLY A 378 34.89 -7.96 -17.26
C GLY A 378 36.39 -7.75 -17.40
N PRO A 379 37.02 -8.25 -18.48
CA PRO A 379 38.47 -8.28 -18.62
C PRO A 379 39.06 -6.87 -18.58
N ARG A 380 39.96 -6.62 -17.62
CA ARG A 380 40.76 -5.39 -17.56
C ARG A 380 41.52 -5.26 -18.87
N ARG A 381 41.26 -4.17 -19.61
CA ARG A 381 42.12 -3.74 -20.72
C ARG A 381 43.52 -3.48 -20.16
N ALA A 382 44.48 -4.29 -20.56
CA ALA A 382 45.89 -4.02 -20.35
C ALA A 382 46.25 -2.71 -21.10
N GLY A 383 46.48 -1.65 -20.32
CA GLY A 383 47.06 -0.40 -20.83
C GLY A 383 48.51 -0.66 -21.21
N LYS A 384 48.81 -0.54 -22.50
CA LYS A 384 50.16 -0.56 -23.06
C LYS A 384 50.98 0.55 -22.41
N ALA A 385 52.07 0.18 -21.74
CA ALA A 385 53.21 1.07 -21.57
C ALA A 385 53.78 1.37 -22.97
N LYS A 386 53.99 2.64 -23.27
CA LYS A 386 54.83 3.11 -24.38
C LYS A 386 55.97 3.96 -23.77
N PRO A 387 57.12 3.97 -24.46
CA PRO A 387 58.46 4.00 -23.88
C PRO A 387 58.86 5.33 -23.24
#